data_AF-A0A562VNJ6-F1
#
_entry.id   AF-A0A562VNJ6-F1
#
_cell.length_a   1.000
_cell.length_b   1.000
_cell.length_c   1.000
_cell.angle_alpha   90.00
_cell.angle_beta   90.00
_cell.angle_gamma   90.00
#
_symmetry.space_group_name_H-M   'P 1'
#
loop_
_entity.id
_entity.type
_entity.pdbx_description
1 polymer ?
#
loop_
_entity_poly.entity_id
_entity_poly.type
_entity_poly.pdbx_seq_one_letter_code
_entity_poly.pdbx_strand_id
1 'polypeptide(L)'
;MNQYTAVILTLTATMACFMALRMHGDWLRIEAAGHDGALSDLDRIRAALNRWQMRHLTGAVISVALCTGIGFLSVLAPCARFASAVAAYAVVSCCLATTEAILMQRLTVVRVRVHNRR
;
A
#
# COMPACT_ATOMS: atom_id res chain seq x y z
N MET A 1 -21.30 -15.36 -7.31
CA MET A 1 -19.90 -14.88 -7.47
C MET A 1 -19.19 -15.84 -8.41
N ASN A 2 -18.53 -15.36 -9.48
CA ASN A 2 -17.86 -16.27 -10.41
C ASN A 2 -16.50 -16.73 -9.82
N GLN A 3 -15.99 -17.89 -10.27
CA GLN A 3 -14.76 -18.50 -9.74
C GLN A 3 -13.56 -17.55 -9.83
N TYR A 4 -13.45 -16.76 -10.89
CA TYR A 4 -12.37 -15.79 -11.09
C TYR A 4 -12.42 -14.62 -10.10
N THR A 5 -13.61 -14.07 -9.82
CA THR A 5 -13.81 -13.04 -8.80
C THR A 5 -13.36 -13.55 -7.43
N ALA A 6 -13.71 -14.78 -7.08
CA ALA A 6 -13.30 -15.40 -5.82
C ALA A 6 -11.76 -15.51 -5.73
N VAL A 7 -11.12 -16.01 -6.78
CA VAL A 7 -9.64 -16.12 -6.85
C VAL A 7 -8.97 -14.75 -6.69
N ILE A 8 -9.44 -13.72 -7.40
CA ILE A 8 -8.86 -12.37 -7.31
C ILE A 8 -9.01 -11.79 -5.90
N LEU A 9 -10.19 -11.96 -5.28
CA LEU A 9 -10.44 -11.48 -3.92
C LEU A 9 -9.56 -12.21 -2.90
N THR A 10 -9.41 -13.54 -3.02
CA THR A 10 -8.52 -14.32 -2.15
C THR A 10 -7.08 -13.86 -2.30
N LEU A 11 -6.58 -13.70 -3.53
CA LEU A 11 -5.22 -13.20 -3.78
C LEU A 11 -5.01 -11.80 -3.19
N THR A 12 -6.00 -10.92 -3.34
CA THR A 12 -5.96 -9.56 -2.78
C THR A 12 -5.90 -9.60 -1.25
N ALA A 13 -6.72 -10.45 -0.62
CA ALA A 13 -6.74 -10.61 0.83
C ALA A 13 -5.41 -11.19 1.35
N THR A 14 -4.90 -12.24 0.72
CA THR A 14 -3.60 -12.85 1.07
C THR A 14 -2.47 -11.83 0.95
N MET A 15 -2.43 -11.05 -0.14
CA MET A 15 -1.45 -9.98 -0.31
C MET A 15 -1.58 -8.93 0.79
N ALA A 16 -2.80 -8.51 1.14
CA ALA A 16 -3.04 -7.55 2.22
C ALA A 16 -2.50 -8.06 3.57
N CYS A 17 -2.68 -9.35 3.88
CA CYS A 17 -2.12 -9.96 5.09
C CYS A 17 -0.58 -9.90 5.12
N PHE A 18 0.09 -10.26 4.03
CA PHE A 18 1.54 -10.15 3.94
C PHE A 18 2.03 -8.71 4.03
N MET A 19 1.28 -7.76 3.48
CA MET A 19 1.60 -6.34 3.59
C MET A 19 1.45 -5.81 5.00
N ALA A 20 0.41 -6.22 5.73
CA ALA A 20 0.28 -5.88 7.15
C ALA A 20 1.47 -6.37 7.97
N LEU A 21 1.91 -7.62 7.74
CA LEU A 21 3.10 -8.18 8.40
C LEU A 21 4.38 -7.40 8.06
N ARG A 22 4.59 -7.07 6.78
CA ARG A 22 5.74 -6.26 6.35
C ARG A 22 5.72 -4.88 6.99
N MET A 23 4.58 -4.19 6.99
CA MET A 23 4.42 -2.86 7.57
C MET A 23 4.71 -2.86 9.07
N HIS A 24 4.28 -3.91 9.78
CA HIS A 24 4.66 -4.10 11.17
C HIS A 24 6.17 -4.30 11.35
N GLY A 25 6.80 -5.08 10.47
CA GLY A 25 8.26 -5.21 10.44
C GLY A 25 8.97 -3.87 10.21
N ASP A 26 8.50 -3.06 9.27
CA ASP A 26 9.07 -1.73 9.00
C ASP A 26 8.87 -0.78 10.19
N TRP A 27 7.73 -0.86 10.90
CA TRP A 27 7.53 -0.14 12.17
C TRP A 27 8.62 -0.46 13.19
N LEU A 28 8.86 -1.76 13.45
CA LEU A 28 9.90 -2.19 14.40
C LEU A 28 11.29 -1.71 13.99
N ARG A 29 11.60 -1.74 12.69
CA ARG A 29 12.88 -1.26 12.14
C ARG A 29 13.06 0.25 12.30
N ILE A 30 11.99 1.03 12.17
CA ILE A 30 12.02 2.48 12.41
C ILE A 30 12.37 2.77 13.88
N GLU A 31 11.72 2.09 14.82
CA GLU A 31 11.98 2.28 16.25
C GLU A 31 13.42 1.87 16.62
N ALA A 32 13.89 0.72 16.10
CA ALA A 32 15.27 0.26 16.32
C ALA A 32 16.30 1.25 15.78
N ALA A 33 16.18 1.67 14.51
CA ALA A 33 17.10 2.65 13.91
C ALA A 33 17.02 4.03 14.60
N GLY A 34 15.85 4.38 15.14
CA GLY A 34 15.65 5.56 15.97
C GLY A 34 16.38 5.50 17.32
N HIS A 35 16.39 4.33 17.95
CA HIS A 35 17.10 4.09 19.19
C HIS A 35 18.62 4.16 19.00
N ASP A 36 19.12 3.48 17.96
CA ASP A 36 20.55 3.41 17.65
C ASP A 36 21.11 4.70 17.02
N GLY A 37 20.23 5.66 16.72
CA GLY A 37 20.60 6.92 16.06
C GLY A 37 21.14 6.72 14.63
N ALA A 38 20.77 5.62 13.97
CA ALA A 38 21.27 5.22 12.65
C ALA A 38 20.50 5.93 11.51
N LEU A 39 20.85 7.19 11.25
CA LEU A 39 20.20 8.02 10.21
C LEU A 39 20.22 7.38 8.81
N SER A 40 21.29 6.67 8.46
CA SER A 40 21.38 5.97 7.16
C SER A 40 20.33 4.89 6.99
N ASP A 41 19.98 4.18 8.06
CA ASP A 41 18.97 3.13 8.01
C ASP A 41 17.56 3.73 7.96
N LEU A 42 17.32 4.84 8.66
CA LEU A 42 16.08 5.60 8.50
C LEU A 42 15.89 6.09 7.06
N ASP A 43 16.93 6.57 6.40
CA ASP A 43 16.84 7.02 5.00
C ASP A 43 16.60 5.85 4.02
N ARG A 44 17.17 4.67 4.29
CA ARG A 44 16.89 3.44 3.52
C ARG A 44 15.43 2.99 3.68
N ILE A 45 14.92 2.97 4.90
CA ILE A 45 13.52 2.63 5.19
C ILE A 45 12.60 3.64 4.50
N ARG A 46 12.91 4.94 4.57
CA ARG A 46 12.15 5.99 3.89
C ARG A 46 12.05 5.75 2.38
N ALA A 47 13.17 5.46 1.72
CA ALA A 47 13.17 5.19 0.29
C ALA A 47 12.33 3.95 -0.06
N ALA A 48 12.35 2.91 0.77
CA ALA A 48 11.54 1.72 0.58
C ALA A 48 10.04 2.00 0.73
N LEU A 49 9.63 2.66 1.81
CA LEU A 49 8.23 3.04 2.07
C LEU A 49 7.67 3.91 0.95
N ASN A 50 8.44 4.90 0.47
CA ASN A 50 7.99 5.78 -0.62
C ASN A 50 7.74 5.00 -1.93
N ARG A 51 8.62 4.04 -2.27
CA ARG A 51 8.42 3.17 -3.45
C ARG A 51 7.15 2.33 -3.33
N TRP A 52 6.90 1.76 -2.16
CA TRP A 52 5.70 0.95 -1.93
C TRP A 52 4.42 1.79 -1.94
N GLN A 53 4.44 2.95 -1.28
CA GLN A 53 3.34 3.91 -1.31
C GLN A 53 2.95 4.27 -2.74
N MET A 54 3.94 4.62 -3.57
CA MET A 54 3.69 4.96 -4.98
C MET A 54 3.10 3.78 -5.76
N ARG A 55 3.60 2.55 -5.56
CA ARG A 55 3.03 1.36 -6.21
C ARG A 55 1.56 1.15 -5.86
N HIS A 56 1.22 1.24 -4.58
CA HIS A 56 -0.15 1.06 -4.11
C HIS A 56 -1.07 2.19 -4.59
N LEU A 57 -0.60 3.43 -4.57
CA LEU A 57 -1.38 4.57 -5.06
C LEU A 57 -1.63 4.46 -6.57
N THR A 58 -0.60 4.18 -7.37
CA THR A 58 -0.75 3.97 -8.81
C THR A 58 -1.67 2.79 -9.11
N GLY A 59 -1.53 1.68 -8.38
CA GLY A 59 -2.42 0.53 -8.50
C GLY A 59 -3.88 0.87 -8.19
N ALA A 60 -4.13 1.66 -7.15
CA ALA A 60 -5.47 2.13 -6.80
C ALA A 60 -6.06 3.02 -7.91
N VAL A 61 -5.30 4.00 -8.40
CA VAL A 61 -5.73 4.91 -9.47
C VAL A 61 -6.08 4.15 -10.76
N ILE A 62 -5.21 3.24 -11.19
CA ILE A 62 -5.46 2.41 -12.38
C ILE A 62 -6.74 1.57 -12.19
N SER A 63 -6.94 1.01 -11.00
CA SER A 63 -8.10 0.16 -10.71
C SER A 63 -9.40 0.96 -10.70
N VAL A 64 -9.39 2.18 -10.14
CA VAL A 64 -10.54 3.09 -10.22
C VAL A 64 -10.84 3.43 -11.68
N ALA A 65 -9.82 3.80 -12.47
CA ALA A 65 -9.99 4.11 -13.88
C ALA A 65 -10.59 2.93 -14.68
N LEU A 66 -10.16 1.70 -14.39
CA LEU A 66 -10.72 0.49 -14.99
C LEU A 66 -12.18 0.28 -14.58
N CYS A 67 -12.53 0.42 -13.30
CA CYS A 67 -13.91 0.33 -12.83
C CYS A 67 -14.82 1.37 -13.51
N THR A 68 -14.36 2.62 -13.59
CA THR A 68 -15.05 3.69 -14.31
C THR A 68 -15.21 3.33 -15.78
N GLY A 69 -14.15 2.88 -16.44
CA GLY A 69 -14.19 2.45 -17.85
C GLY A 69 -15.22 1.34 -18.10
N ILE A 70 -15.31 0.33 -17.22
CA ILE A 70 -16.31 -0.73 -17.32
C ILE A 70 -17.74 -0.19 -17.21
N GLY A 71 -17.97 0.84 -16.38
CA GLY A 71 -19.28 1.46 -16.23
C GLY A 71 -19.72 2.34 -17.40
N PHE A 72 -18.79 3.00 -18.07
CA PHE A 72 -19.09 3.98 -19.13
C PHE A 72 -18.90 3.45 -20.56
N LEU A 73 -18.08 2.42 -20.78
CA LEU A 73 -17.79 1.89 -22.10
C LEU A 73 -18.52 0.56 -22.33
N SER A 74 -19.50 0.57 -23.23
CA SER A 74 -20.33 -0.60 -23.56
C SER A 74 -19.51 -1.79 -24.10
N VAL A 75 -18.38 -1.53 -24.74
CA VAL A 75 -17.43 -2.57 -25.19
C VAL A 75 -16.86 -3.41 -24.04
N LEU A 76 -16.87 -2.87 -22.81
CA LEU A 76 -16.39 -3.54 -21.60
C LEU A 76 -17.52 -4.19 -20.78
N ALA A 77 -18.77 -4.19 -21.25
CA ALA A 77 -19.89 -4.82 -20.56
C ALA A 77 -19.64 -6.31 -20.17
N PRO A 78 -18.96 -7.15 -20.98
CA PRO A 78 -18.60 -8.52 -20.59
C PRO A 78 -17.66 -8.60 -19.36
N CYS A 79 -16.98 -7.51 -19.04
CA CYS A 79 -16.07 -7.38 -17.90
C CYS A 79 -16.77 -6.90 -16.62
N ALA A 80 -18.05 -6.54 -16.66
CA ALA A 80 -18.81 -6.07 -15.49
C ALA A 80 -18.73 -7.03 -14.29
N ARG A 81 -18.64 -8.33 -14.57
CA ARG A 81 -18.46 -9.39 -13.56
C ARG A 81 -17.14 -9.33 -12.76
N PHE A 82 -16.16 -8.55 -13.22
CA PHE A 82 -14.87 -8.32 -12.55
C PHE A 82 -14.81 -6.97 -11.84
N ALA A 83 -15.73 -6.05 -12.13
CA ALA A 83 -15.70 -4.68 -11.58
C ALA A 83 -15.67 -4.67 -10.04
N SER A 84 -16.40 -5.57 -9.39
CA SER A 84 -16.39 -5.70 -7.93
C SER A 84 -15.04 -6.11 -7.36
N ALA A 85 -14.33 -7.04 -8.02
CA ALA A 85 -13.00 -7.47 -7.59
C ALA A 85 -11.95 -6.37 -7.81
N VAL A 86 -12.03 -5.65 -8.94
CA VAL A 86 -11.14 -4.51 -9.24
C VAL A 86 -11.39 -3.37 -8.26
N ALA A 87 -12.65 -3.08 -7.92
CA ALA A 87 -13.00 -2.08 -6.91
C ALA A 87 -12.47 -2.46 -5.51
N ALA A 88 -12.62 -3.74 -5.11
CA ALA A 88 -12.06 -4.23 -3.85
C ALA A 88 -10.53 -4.06 -3.80
N TYR A 89 -9.83 -4.41 -4.89
CA TYR A 89 -8.39 -4.20 -4.98
C TYR A 89 -8.01 -2.71 -4.92
N ALA A 90 -8.78 -1.82 -5.53
CA ALA A 90 -8.57 -0.37 -5.45
C ALA A 90 -8.63 0.13 -4.01
N VAL A 91 -9.66 -0.30 -3.26
CA VAL A 91 -9.84 0.06 -1.85
C VAL A 91 -8.68 -0.46 -1.01
N VAL A 92 -8.33 -1.74 -1.15
CA VAL A 92 -7.21 -2.34 -0.41
C VAL A 92 -5.90 -1.62 -0.72
N SER A 93 -5.62 -1.32 -1.99
CA SER A 93 -4.42 -0.59 -2.39
C SER A 93 -4.40 0.82 -1.80
N CYS A 94 -5.53 1.51 -1.75
CA CYS A 94 -5.64 2.82 -1.11
C CYS A 94 -5.37 2.75 0.41
N CYS A 95 -5.93 1.75 1.09
CA CYS A 95 -5.66 1.49 2.51
C CYS A 95 -4.15 1.26 2.74
N LEU A 96 -3.51 0.40 1.95
CA LEU A 96 -2.08 0.13 2.06
C LEU A 96 -1.25 1.40 1.82
N ALA A 97 -1.55 2.18 0.77
CA ALA A 97 -0.88 3.45 0.52
C ALA A 97 -1.03 4.45 1.69
N THR A 98 -2.18 4.46 2.35
CA THR A 98 -2.45 5.29 3.52
C THR A 98 -1.62 4.83 4.72
N THR A 99 -1.54 3.51 4.97
CA THR A 99 -0.70 2.96 6.04
C THR A 99 0.78 3.26 5.81
N GLU A 100 1.27 3.18 4.57
CA GLU A 100 2.64 3.59 4.23
C GLU A 100 2.89 5.08 4.52
N ALA A 101 1.91 5.94 4.22
CA ALA A 101 2.01 7.37 4.53
C ALA A 101 2.09 7.62 6.05
N ILE A 102 1.33 6.87 6.85
CA ILE A 102 1.38 6.94 8.32
C ILE A 102 2.77 6.49 8.82
N LEU A 103 3.32 5.40 8.27
CA LEU A 103 4.67 4.95 8.59
C LEU A 103 5.73 6.00 8.22
N MET A 104 5.58 6.66 7.07
CA MET A 104 6.45 7.75 6.64
C MET A 104 6.43 8.94 7.61
N GLN A 105 5.24 9.32 8.11
CA GLN A 105 5.09 10.37 9.11
C GLN A 105 5.82 10.01 10.41
N ARG A 106 5.66 8.77 10.88
CA ARG A 106 6.35 8.27 12.07
C ARG A 106 7.87 8.28 11.92
N LEU A 107 8.37 7.78 10.79
CA LEU A 107 9.79 7.83 10.45
C LEU A 107 10.32 9.26 10.51
N THR A 108 9.57 10.22 9.96
CA THR A 108 9.96 11.64 9.96
C THR A 108 10.09 12.17 11.39
N VAL A 109 9.13 11.87 12.27
CA VAL A 109 9.18 12.25 13.69
C VAL A 109 10.38 11.62 14.41
N VAL A 110 10.66 10.33 14.16
CA VAL A 110 11.82 9.64 14.74
C VAL A 110 13.13 10.28 14.25
N ARG A 111 13.26 10.54 12.95
CA ARG A 111 14.45 11.13 12.35
C ARG A 111 14.77 12.51 12.92
N VAL A 112 13.76 13.37 13.12
CA VAL A 112 13.93 14.68 13.76
C VAL A 112 14.41 14.53 15.20
N ARG A 113 13.84 13.59 15.96
CA ARG A 113 14.27 13.31 17.35
C ARG A 113 15.73 12.85 17.41
N VAL A 114 16.16 11.99 16.49
CA VAL A 114 17.56 11.54 16.40
C VAL A 114 18.49 12.69 16.05
N HIS A 115 18.10 13.53 15.09
CA HIS A 115 18.91 14.67 14.67
C HIS A 115 19.14 15.66 15.82
N ASN A 116 18.12 15.95 16.62
CA ASN A 116 18.21 16.88 17.76
C ASN A 116 19.00 16.34 18.97
N ARG A 117 19.34 15.05 18.99
CA ARG A 117 20.13 14.43 20.07
C ARG A 117 21.64 14.45 19.81
N ARG A 118 22.06 14.78 18.58
CA ARG A 118 23.45 14.92 18.19
C ARG A 118 23.89 16.37 18.29
#